data_AF-A0A7S1RN67-F1
#
_entry.id   AF-A0A7S1RN67-F1
#
_cell.length_a   1.000
_cell.length_b   1.000
_cell.length_c   1.000
_cell.angle_alpha   90.00
_cell.angle_beta   90.00
_cell.angle_gamma   90.00
#
_symmetry.space_group_name_H-M   'P 1'
#
loop_
_entity.id
_entity.type
_entity.pdbx_description
1 polymer ?
#
loop_
_entity_poly.entity_id
_entity_poly.type
_entity_poly.pdbx_seq_one_letter_code
_entity_poly.pdbx_strand_id
1 'polypeptide(L)'
;GSQAALEGLLKKLHDNGIRGVADIVINHRPSFNGVADWGGWAITLGDRFSDGTGEHGPSHHDGKFDAAPDIDHRNQKVQQSIGIWLRWLRLQVGFDAWRFDSVEGYSPELVGLYCKKSEPAWAVGELWTDMVYDDQGLSYDQDKHRQGLCDWINGTDKTSTAFDFTTKGVLQEACKSCQYWRLRDSNGKPPGLIGWMPKHAVTFVDNHDTGSTQRHWPYPDDKVLVGYAYIITHPGIPCLFWDHVMDWGEDHRRKIVDLLKARQEAGIPSDAPVNILFAEHDLYLAEVGMPPKLRVALGPRGAADPDWSYWSECASGRDYRVWVQRPPVEVKSP
;
A
#
# COMPACT_ATOMS: atom_id res chain seq x y z
N GLY A 1 5.20 16.81 -17.43
CA GLY A 1 4.39 18.01 -17.72
C GLY A 1 5.07 19.24 -17.15
N SER A 2 4.52 20.45 -17.37
CA SER A 2 5.00 21.68 -16.71
C SER A 2 4.38 21.85 -15.32
N GLN A 3 4.91 22.77 -14.51
CA GLN A 3 4.32 23.13 -13.20
C GLN A 3 2.85 23.58 -13.34
N ALA A 4 2.55 24.47 -14.30
CA ALA A 4 1.17 24.92 -14.52
C ALA A 4 0.22 23.78 -14.90
N ALA A 5 0.69 22.78 -15.65
CA ALA A 5 -0.12 21.60 -15.97
C ALA A 5 -0.36 20.72 -14.74
N LEU A 6 0.64 20.58 -13.85
CA LEU A 6 0.52 19.86 -12.59
C LEU A 6 -0.46 20.55 -11.62
N GLU A 7 -0.32 21.86 -11.43
CA GLU A 7 -1.25 22.66 -10.62
C GLU A 7 -2.68 22.58 -11.18
N GLY A 8 -2.82 22.63 -12.51
CA GLY A 8 -4.11 22.44 -13.18
C GLY A 8 -4.72 21.05 -12.97
N LEU A 9 -3.90 19.99 -12.90
CA LEU A 9 -4.34 18.64 -12.56
C LEU A 9 -4.79 18.56 -11.10
N LEU A 10 -3.97 19.05 -10.17
CA LEU A 10 -4.29 19.06 -8.74
C LEU A 10 -5.59 19.79 -8.47
N LYS A 11 -5.78 20.96 -9.10
CA LYS A 11 -7.04 21.69 -9.02
C LYS A 11 -8.23 20.84 -9.48
N LYS A 12 -8.12 20.11 -10.60
CA LYS A 12 -9.20 19.23 -11.08
C LYS A 12 -9.47 18.07 -10.12
N LEU A 13 -8.45 17.51 -9.48
CA LEU A 13 -8.64 16.50 -8.43
C LEU A 13 -9.42 17.09 -7.26
N HIS A 14 -9.02 18.26 -6.76
CA HIS A 14 -9.69 18.95 -5.66
C HIS A 14 -11.13 19.33 -5.97
N ASP A 15 -11.41 19.82 -7.18
CA ASP A 15 -12.78 20.13 -7.65
C ASP A 15 -13.69 18.89 -7.61
N ASN A 16 -13.12 17.68 -7.60
CA ASN A 16 -13.82 16.40 -7.48
C ASN A 16 -13.66 15.74 -6.10
N GLY A 17 -13.15 16.46 -5.09
CA GLY A 17 -12.96 15.94 -3.73
C GLY A 17 -11.84 14.89 -3.61
N ILE A 18 -10.93 14.81 -4.59
CA ILE A 18 -9.81 13.88 -4.61
C ILE A 18 -8.54 14.63 -4.17
N ARG A 19 -7.79 14.03 -3.25
CA ARG A 19 -6.50 14.58 -2.78
C ARG A 19 -5.36 14.18 -3.72
N GLY A 20 -4.39 15.08 -3.90
CA GLY A 20 -3.16 14.81 -4.63
C GLY A 20 -2.08 14.24 -3.73
N VAL A 21 -1.52 13.07 -4.08
CA VAL A 21 -0.37 12.47 -3.40
C VAL A 21 0.87 12.68 -4.27
N ALA A 22 1.93 13.27 -3.73
CA ALA A 22 3.21 13.35 -4.42
C ALA A 22 4.09 12.16 -4.05
N ASP A 23 4.78 11.63 -5.05
CA ASP A 23 5.88 10.69 -4.84
C ASP A 23 7.15 11.48 -4.44
N ILE A 24 7.67 11.19 -3.25
CA ILE A 24 8.75 11.91 -2.59
C ILE A 24 10.00 11.03 -2.59
N VAL A 25 10.86 11.30 -3.57
CA VAL A 25 12.18 10.65 -3.72
C VAL A 25 13.24 11.53 -3.06
N ILE A 26 13.63 11.17 -1.85
CA ILE A 26 14.60 11.94 -1.06
C ILE A 26 15.75 11.10 -0.50
N ASN A 27 15.78 9.78 -0.73
CA ASN A 27 16.92 8.93 -0.36
C ASN A 27 18.20 9.37 -1.09
N HIS A 28 18.09 9.56 -2.41
CA HIS A 28 19.20 9.86 -3.29
C HIS A 28 18.85 10.99 -4.26
N ARG A 29 19.88 11.65 -4.81
CA ARG A 29 19.68 12.73 -5.79
C ARG A 29 20.84 12.83 -6.78
N PRO A 30 20.59 12.75 -8.11
CA PRO A 30 21.66 12.68 -9.11
C PRO A 30 22.42 13.99 -9.32
N SER A 31 21.83 15.13 -8.95
CA SER A 31 22.48 16.44 -9.03
C SER A 31 21.88 17.41 -8.04
N PHE A 32 22.75 18.18 -7.39
CA PHE A 32 22.37 19.18 -6.39
C PHE A 32 22.21 20.60 -6.97
N ASN A 33 22.48 20.80 -8.26
CA ASN A 33 22.35 22.10 -8.92
C ASN A 33 20.87 22.55 -9.00
N GLY A 34 20.60 23.81 -8.66
CA GLY A 34 19.40 24.55 -9.11
C GLY A 34 18.13 24.46 -8.25
N VAL A 35 18.06 23.63 -7.20
CA VAL A 35 16.87 23.60 -6.31
C VAL A 35 17.23 23.64 -4.81
N ALA A 36 18.48 23.35 -4.43
CA ALA A 36 18.89 23.46 -3.04
C ALA A 36 20.35 23.95 -2.82
N ASP A 37 21.11 24.23 -3.89
CA ASP A 37 22.56 24.55 -3.84
C ASP A 37 23.33 23.71 -2.81
N TRP A 38 23.00 22.42 -2.74
CA TRP A 38 23.73 21.48 -1.89
C TRP A 38 25.07 21.15 -2.54
N GLY A 39 26.09 20.95 -1.72
CA GLY A 39 27.40 20.46 -2.13
C GLY A 39 27.66 19.07 -1.54
N GLY A 40 28.91 18.61 -1.59
CA GLY A 40 29.30 17.31 -1.04
C GLY A 40 28.95 17.12 0.44
N TRP A 41 28.81 18.21 1.20
CA TRP A 41 28.38 18.21 2.60
C TRP A 41 26.98 17.60 2.84
N ALA A 42 26.16 17.53 1.79
CA ALA A 42 24.82 16.93 1.84
C ALA A 42 24.81 15.46 1.40
N ILE A 43 25.94 14.91 0.96
CA ILE A 43 26.09 13.51 0.57
C ILE A 43 26.57 12.71 1.77
N THR A 44 26.01 11.52 1.96
CA THR A 44 26.44 10.59 3.01
C THR A 44 27.96 10.33 2.93
N LEU A 45 28.65 10.45 4.06
CA LEU A 45 30.09 10.24 4.14
C LEU A 45 30.44 8.79 3.78
N GLY A 46 31.39 8.62 2.86
CA GLY A 46 31.80 7.29 2.39
C GLY A 46 30.93 6.72 1.27
N ASP A 47 29.88 7.43 0.85
CA ASP A 47 29.24 7.13 -0.42
C ASP A 47 30.23 7.33 -1.59
N ARG A 48 30.05 6.60 -2.68
CA ARG A 48 30.97 6.62 -3.83
C ARG A 48 31.00 7.98 -4.55
N PHE A 49 29.96 8.79 -4.38
CA PHE A 49 29.85 10.13 -4.93
C PHE A 49 30.27 11.21 -3.93
N SER A 50 30.60 10.83 -2.69
CA SER A 50 31.04 11.74 -1.65
C SER A 50 32.42 12.32 -1.97
N ASP A 51 32.61 13.61 -1.72
CA ASP A 51 33.91 14.28 -1.75
C ASP A 51 34.62 14.29 -0.38
N GLY A 52 34.04 13.57 0.60
CA GLY A 52 34.53 13.50 1.97
C GLY A 52 34.11 14.65 2.88
N THR A 53 33.28 15.59 2.39
CA THR A 53 32.79 16.73 3.20
C THR A 53 31.45 16.47 3.91
N GLY A 54 30.80 15.33 3.64
CA GLY A 54 29.63 14.85 4.39
C GLY A 54 29.95 14.63 5.87
N GLU A 55 28.98 14.88 6.74
CA GLU A 55 29.19 14.82 8.19
C GLU A 55 28.98 13.41 8.75
N HIS A 56 28.04 12.65 8.17
CA HIS A 56 27.64 11.33 8.68
C HIS A 56 27.71 10.26 7.60
N GLY A 57 28.26 9.10 7.96
CA GLY A 57 28.13 7.88 7.15
C GLY A 57 26.75 7.26 7.28
N PRO A 58 26.47 6.20 6.50
CA PRO A 58 25.17 5.53 6.55
C PRO A 58 24.89 5.01 7.95
N SER A 59 23.63 5.09 8.39
CA SER A 59 23.22 4.39 9.59
C SER A 59 23.28 2.88 9.38
N HIS A 60 23.21 2.10 10.47
CA HIS A 60 23.25 0.64 10.39
C HIS A 60 22.04 0.02 9.65
N HIS A 61 21.01 0.83 9.41
CA HIS A 61 19.76 0.45 8.78
C HIS A 61 19.52 1.15 7.44
N ASP A 62 20.39 2.07 7.04
CA ASP A 62 20.21 2.84 5.80
C ASP A 62 20.65 1.96 4.61
N GLY A 63 19.69 1.63 3.76
CA GLY A 63 19.93 1.09 2.44
C GLY A 63 20.71 2.07 1.56
N LYS A 64 21.45 1.55 0.59
CA LYS A 64 22.27 2.34 -0.32
C LYS A 64 21.67 2.31 -1.72
N PHE A 65 21.64 3.45 -2.41
CA PHE A 65 21.28 3.49 -3.83
C PHE A 65 22.49 3.75 -4.72
N ASP A 66 23.10 2.68 -5.23
CA ASP A 66 24.37 2.78 -5.96
C ASP A 66 24.31 3.67 -7.21
N ALA A 67 23.15 3.97 -7.80
CA ALA A 67 23.09 4.73 -9.05
C ALA A 67 23.10 6.27 -8.88
N ALA A 68 22.96 6.81 -7.65
CA ALA A 68 23.00 8.25 -7.39
C ALA A 68 23.54 8.56 -5.98
N PRO A 69 24.02 9.79 -5.71
CA PRO A 69 24.45 10.19 -4.37
C PRO A 69 23.34 10.02 -3.33
N ASP A 70 23.59 9.19 -2.31
CA ASP A 70 22.75 9.06 -1.12
C ASP A 70 22.88 10.32 -0.23
N ILE A 71 21.75 10.80 0.30
CA ILE A 71 21.65 12.07 1.02
C ILE A 71 21.92 11.87 2.52
N ASP A 72 22.78 12.72 3.12
CA ASP A 72 22.98 12.77 4.57
C ASP A 72 21.77 13.41 5.26
N HIS A 73 20.75 12.61 5.55
CA HIS A 73 19.56 13.07 6.26
C HIS A 73 19.80 13.41 7.74
N ARG A 74 20.96 13.09 8.31
CA ARG A 74 21.33 13.52 9.67
C ARG A 74 21.86 14.95 9.68
N ASN A 75 22.28 15.47 8.53
CA ASN A 75 22.63 16.88 8.38
C ASN A 75 21.40 17.79 8.59
N GLN A 76 21.49 18.70 9.56
CA GLN A 76 20.37 19.59 9.90
C GLN A 76 19.97 20.53 8.76
N LYS A 77 20.92 20.95 7.91
CA LYS A 77 20.63 21.81 6.75
C LYS A 77 19.86 21.05 5.68
N VAL A 78 20.18 19.77 5.47
CA VAL A 78 19.39 18.87 4.61
C VAL A 78 17.97 18.75 5.15
N GLN A 79 17.80 18.44 6.44
CA GLN A 79 16.48 18.30 7.04
C GLN A 79 15.64 19.58 6.98
N GLN A 80 16.26 20.75 7.13
CA GLN A 80 15.57 22.04 7.00
C GLN A 80 15.13 22.29 5.56
N SER A 81 16.03 22.06 4.60
CA SER A 81 15.79 22.25 3.18
C SER A 81 14.67 21.35 2.66
N ILE A 82 14.70 20.04 2.98
CA ILE A 82 13.63 19.09 2.61
C ILE A 82 12.30 19.52 3.26
N GLY A 83 12.30 19.90 4.54
CA GLY A 83 11.08 20.36 5.20
C GLY A 83 10.48 21.64 4.58
N ILE A 84 11.31 22.56 4.08
CA ILE A 84 10.84 23.73 3.34
C ILE A 84 10.25 23.32 1.99
N TRP A 85 10.94 22.44 1.25
CA TRP A 85 10.48 21.97 -0.05
C TRP A 85 9.15 21.21 0.02
N LEU A 86 8.98 20.31 0.99
CA LEU A 86 7.71 19.59 1.20
C LEU A 86 6.57 20.55 1.56
N ARG A 87 6.84 21.57 2.39
CA ARG A 87 5.84 22.63 2.67
C ARG A 87 5.52 23.44 1.42
N TRP A 88 6.49 23.74 0.58
CA TRP A 88 6.26 24.42 -0.70
C TRP A 88 5.38 23.58 -1.63
N LEU A 89 5.64 22.28 -1.76
CA LEU A 89 4.77 21.36 -2.53
C LEU A 89 3.32 21.39 -2.03
N ARG A 90 3.11 21.41 -0.71
CA ARG A 90 1.75 21.45 -0.14
C ARG A 90 1.09 22.83 -0.31
N LEU A 91 1.78 23.88 0.11
CA LEU A 91 1.20 25.22 0.24
C LEU A 91 1.17 26.01 -1.06
N GLN A 92 2.05 25.72 -2.00
CA GLN A 92 2.17 26.48 -3.26
C GLN A 92 1.76 25.66 -4.48
N VAL A 93 2.21 24.40 -4.58
CA VAL A 93 1.85 23.54 -5.72
C VAL A 93 0.47 22.90 -5.55
N GLY A 94 0.07 22.59 -4.30
CA GLY A 94 -1.26 22.08 -3.98
C GLY A 94 -1.33 20.56 -3.78
N PHE A 95 -0.21 19.89 -3.50
CA PHE A 95 -0.28 18.50 -3.04
C PHE A 95 -0.85 18.41 -1.62
N ASP A 96 -1.48 17.30 -1.27
CA ASP A 96 -2.09 17.07 0.04
C ASP A 96 -1.29 16.09 0.91
N ALA A 97 -0.61 15.13 0.28
CA ALA A 97 -0.11 13.93 0.94
C ALA A 97 1.16 13.39 0.25
N TRP A 98 1.89 12.54 0.95
CA TRP A 98 3.19 12.02 0.51
C TRP A 98 3.22 10.50 0.36
N ARG A 99 3.78 10.01 -0.74
CA ARG A 99 4.32 8.64 -0.82
C ARG A 99 5.83 8.77 -0.74
N PHE A 100 6.45 8.24 0.32
CA PHE A 100 7.90 8.25 0.48
C PHE A 100 8.49 7.03 -0.23
N ASP A 101 9.37 7.30 -1.18
CA ASP A 101 10.10 6.32 -1.97
C ASP A 101 11.26 5.71 -1.18
N SER A 102 11.53 4.41 -1.39
CA SER A 102 12.76 3.75 -0.95
C SER A 102 13.11 4.04 0.52
N VAL A 103 12.15 3.92 1.44
CA VAL A 103 12.31 4.32 2.85
C VAL A 103 13.19 3.36 3.67
N GLU A 104 13.76 2.34 3.04
CA GLU A 104 14.90 1.59 3.60
C GLU A 104 16.17 2.44 3.62
N GLY A 105 16.30 3.42 2.73
CA GLY A 105 17.51 4.25 2.60
C GLY A 105 17.72 5.27 3.71
N TYR A 106 16.72 5.51 4.57
CA TYR A 106 16.81 6.45 5.66
C TYR A 106 15.84 6.11 6.79
N SER A 107 16.21 6.48 8.01
CA SER A 107 15.49 6.05 9.22
C SER A 107 14.01 6.50 9.27
N PRO A 108 13.11 5.70 9.86
CA PRO A 108 11.69 6.05 9.98
C PRO A 108 11.44 7.33 10.80
N GLU A 109 12.31 7.67 11.75
CA GLU A 109 12.21 8.90 12.52
C GLU A 109 12.35 10.16 11.63
N LEU A 110 13.11 10.07 10.55
CA LEU A 110 13.26 11.14 9.57
C LEU A 110 11.98 11.34 8.77
N VAL A 111 11.31 10.26 8.36
CA VAL A 111 9.96 10.34 7.77
C VAL A 111 9.01 11.03 8.74
N GLY A 112 9.01 10.62 10.01
CA GLY A 112 8.21 11.26 11.05
C GLY A 112 8.51 12.75 11.22
N LEU A 113 9.79 13.13 11.18
CA LEU A 113 10.24 14.52 11.20
C LEU A 113 9.72 15.30 9.99
N TYR A 114 9.81 14.74 8.78
CA TYR A 114 9.34 15.40 7.56
C TYR A 114 7.83 15.55 7.54
N CYS A 115 7.08 14.55 7.99
CA CYS A 115 5.64 14.65 8.19
C CYS A 115 5.29 15.77 9.20
N LYS A 116 5.96 15.83 10.36
CA LYS A 116 5.75 16.89 11.36
C LYS A 116 6.08 18.29 10.82
N LYS A 117 7.15 18.42 10.03
CA LYS A 117 7.55 19.72 9.44
C LYS A 117 6.66 20.17 8.29
N SER A 118 6.07 19.22 7.55
CA SER A 118 5.31 19.52 6.33
C SER A 118 3.80 19.45 6.51
N GLU A 119 3.31 18.76 7.54
CA GLU A 119 1.88 18.57 7.87
C GLU A 119 1.05 18.08 6.68
N PRO A 120 1.37 16.92 6.06
CA PRO A 120 0.51 16.34 5.05
C PRO A 120 -0.82 15.88 5.66
N ALA A 121 -1.85 15.80 4.83
CA ALA A 121 -3.12 15.17 5.20
C ALA A 121 -2.97 13.66 5.44
N TRP A 122 -1.99 13.03 4.78
CA TRP A 122 -1.71 11.59 4.88
C TRP A 122 -0.31 11.29 4.33
N ALA A 123 0.30 10.19 4.76
CA ALA A 123 1.57 9.73 4.20
C ALA A 123 1.63 8.20 4.17
N VAL A 124 2.33 7.64 3.18
CA VAL A 124 2.65 6.21 3.05
C VAL A 124 4.13 6.03 2.70
N GLY A 125 4.82 5.08 3.32
CA GLY A 125 6.18 4.69 2.97
C GLY A 125 6.25 3.37 2.21
N GLU A 126 7.16 3.30 1.25
CA GLU A 126 7.56 2.07 0.57
C GLU A 126 8.75 1.40 1.27
N LEU A 127 8.44 0.61 2.30
CA LEU A 127 9.44 -0.27 2.92
C LEU A 127 9.31 -1.65 2.28
N TRP A 128 10.12 -1.90 1.24
CA TRP A 128 10.13 -3.15 0.50
C TRP A 128 11.38 -3.96 0.87
N THR A 129 11.23 -4.87 1.83
CA THR A 129 12.32 -5.74 2.29
C THR A 129 12.10 -7.18 1.83
N ASP A 130 13.14 -8.01 1.96
CA ASP A 130 13.05 -9.42 1.60
C ASP A 130 12.05 -10.17 2.51
N MET A 131 11.14 -10.91 1.87
CA MET A 131 10.26 -11.84 2.57
C MET A 131 11.02 -13.05 3.12
N VAL A 132 10.38 -13.82 3.99
CA VAL A 132 10.96 -15.04 4.55
C VAL A 132 10.74 -16.21 3.58
N TYR A 133 11.82 -16.89 3.21
CA TYR A 133 11.81 -18.08 2.36
C TYR A 133 12.44 -19.26 3.08
N ASP A 134 11.98 -20.46 2.75
CA ASP A 134 12.55 -21.75 3.13
C ASP A 134 12.78 -22.62 1.89
N ASP A 135 13.22 -23.86 2.10
CA ASP A 135 13.49 -24.82 1.02
C ASP A 135 12.26 -25.15 0.14
N GLN A 136 11.05 -24.79 0.59
CA GLN A 136 9.78 -25.00 -0.12
C GLN A 136 9.24 -23.73 -0.78
N GLY A 137 9.98 -22.61 -0.72
CA GLY A 137 9.60 -21.33 -1.32
C GLY A 137 9.21 -20.31 -0.26
N LEU A 138 8.17 -19.51 -0.52
CA LEU A 138 7.73 -18.50 0.43
C LEU A 138 7.24 -19.21 1.71
N SER A 139 7.85 -18.90 2.85
CA SER A 139 7.45 -19.48 4.13
C SER A 139 6.01 -19.08 4.48
N TYR A 140 5.30 -19.97 5.15
CA TYR A 140 3.94 -19.69 5.62
C TYR A 140 3.94 -18.54 6.63
N ASP A 141 4.88 -18.56 7.58
CA ASP A 141 5.04 -17.52 8.58
C ASP A 141 5.84 -16.34 8.01
N GLN A 142 5.19 -15.17 7.96
CA GLN A 142 5.79 -13.90 7.52
C GLN A 142 5.79 -12.86 8.66
N ASP A 143 5.67 -13.30 9.92
CA ASP A 143 5.62 -12.43 11.09
C ASP A 143 6.82 -11.50 11.17
N LYS A 144 8.02 -12.00 10.87
CA LYS A 144 9.24 -11.18 10.81
C LYS A 144 9.10 -10.03 9.80
N HIS A 145 8.54 -10.29 8.62
CA HIS A 145 8.39 -9.29 7.57
C HIS A 145 7.33 -8.23 7.95
N ARG A 146 6.13 -8.63 8.41
CA ARG A 146 5.13 -7.67 8.89
C ARG A 146 5.54 -6.94 10.18
N GLN A 147 6.36 -7.55 11.03
CA GLN A 147 6.93 -6.89 12.21
C GLN A 147 7.85 -5.73 11.80
N GLY A 148 8.69 -5.92 10.77
CA GLY A 148 9.51 -4.83 10.23
C GLY A 148 8.68 -3.63 9.76
N LEU A 149 7.54 -3.88 9.11
CA LEU A 149 6.60 -2.82 8.74
C LEU A 149 5.99 -2.12 9.97
N CYS A 150 5.58 -2.88 10.99
CA CYS A 150 5.08 -2.32 12.25
C CYS A 150 6.12 -1.45 12.96
N ASP A 151 7.37 -1.93 13.05
CA ASP A 151 8.47 -1.23 13.69
C ASP A 151 8.79 0.06 12.96
N TRP A 152 8.82 0.03 11.62
CA TRP A 152 9.00 1.22 10.80
C TRP A 152 7.87 2.24 11.02
N ILE A 153 6.60 1.81 10.99
CA ILE A 153 5.45 2.68 11.26
C ILE A 153 5.57 3.32 12.64
N ASN A 154 5.93 2.55 13.67
CA ASN A 154 6.14 3.05 15.02
C ASN A 154 7.30 4.05 15.09
N GLY A 155 8.40 3.82 14.37
CA GLY A 155 9.53 4.74 14.25
C GLY A 155 9.16 6.08 13.61
N THR A 156 8.15 6.11 12.72
CA THR A 156 7.60 7.37 12.20
C THR A 156 6.74 8.14 13.21
N ASP A 157 6.63 7.68 14.46
CA ASP A 157 5.66 8.14 15.46
C ASP A 157 4.21 7.98 14.93
N LYS A 158 3.98 6.93 14.13
CA LYS A 158 2.71 6.63 13.45
C LYS A 158 2.18 7.77 12.57
N THR A 159 3.05 8.66 12.11
CA THR A 159 2.68 9.75 11.18
C THR A 159 2.62 9.29 9.72
N SER A 160 3.11 8.07 9.43
CA SER A 160 2.99 7.44 8.12
C SER A 160 2.32 6.07 8.23
N THR A 161 1.59 5.70 7.19
CA THR A 161 1.24 4.30 6.90
C THR A 161 2.37 3.63 6.11
N ALA A 162 2.29 2.33 5.85
CA ALA A 162 3.22 1.62 4.99
C ALA A 162 2.48 0.79 3.94
N PHE A 163 3.11 0.60 2.78
CA PHE A 163 2.64 -0.41 1.83
C PHE A 163 2.75 -1.81 2.44
N ASP A 164 1.67 -2.58 2.35
CA ASP A 164 1.59 -3.92 2.90
C ASP A 164 2.21 -4.94 1.93
N PHE A 165 3.53 -4.87 1.80
CA PHE A 165 4.31 -5.84 1.01
C PHE A 165 4.14 -7.28 1.52
N THR A 166 3.83 -7.47 2.81
CA THR A 166 3.51 -8.79 3.37
C THR A 166 2.25 -9.36 2.71
N THR A 167 1.14 -8.59 2.68
CA THR A 167 -0.09 -9.00 2.01
C THR A 167 0.16 -9.21 0.51
N LYS A 168 0.85 -8.29 -0.17
CA LYS A 168 1.19 -8.41 -1.60
C LYS A 168 1.82 -9.77 -1.91
N GLY A 169 2.90 -10.13 -1.21
CA GLY A 169 3.63 -11.37 -1.46
C GLY A 169 2.84 -12.63 -1.10
N VAL A 170 2.22 -12.65 0.09
CA VAL A 170 1.43 -13.82 0.54
C VAL A 170 0.23 -14.05 -0.38
N LEU A 171 -0.49 -13.00 -0.74
CA LEU A 171 -1.67 -13.07 -1.61
C LEU A 171 -1.30 -13.48 -3.04
N GLN A 172 -0.17 -12.97 -3.55
CA GLN A 172 0.34 -13.37 -4.85
C GLN A 172 0.65 -14.87 -4.89
N GLU A 173 1.37 -15.38 -3.89
CA GLU A 173 1.72 -16.81 -3.82
C GLU A 173 0.47 -17.69 -3.63
N ALA A 174 -0.47 -17.25 -2.78
CA ALA A 174 -1.74 -17.96 -2.57
C ALA A 174 -2.52 -18.13 -3.89
N CYS A 175 -2.62 -17.08 -4.69
CA CYS A 175 -3.33 -17.12 -5.97
C CYS A 175 -2.56 -17.84 -7.08
N LYS A 176 -1.24 -17.66 -7.14
CA LYS A 176 -0.37 -18.31 -8.14
C LYS A 176 -0.33 -19.82 -7.97
N SER A 177 -0.20 -20.28 -6.73
CA SER A 177 0.07 -21.70 -6.42
C SER A 177 -1.15 -22.48 -5.96
N CYS A 178 -2.35 -21.86 -5.95
CA CYS A 178 -3.57 -22.44 -5.38
C CYS A 178 -3.32 -22.90 -3.92
N GLN A 179 -2.87 -21.94 -3.12
CA GLN A 179 -2.48 -22.12 -1.71
C GLN A 179 -3.22 -21.12 -0.83
N TYR A 180 -4.56 -21.07 -0.95
CA TYR A 180 -5.40 -20.11 -0.21
C TYR A 180 -5.36 -20.29 1.31
N TRP A 181 -4.86 -21.44 1.80
CA TRP A 181 -4.56 -21.69 3.21
C TRP A 181 -3.53 -20.71 3.79
N ARG A 182 -2.69 -20.08 2.94
CA ARG A 182 -1.77 -19.02 3.35
C ARG A 182 -2.48 -17.77 3.86
N LEU A 183 -3.73 -17.53 3.45
CA LEU A 183 -4.48 -16.31 3.77
C LEU A 183 -5.07 -16.30 5.19
N ARG A 184 -4.65 -17.23 6.05
CA ARG A 184 -4.96 -17.27 7.48
C ARG A 184 -3.69 -17.61 8.24
N ASP A 185 -3.28 -16.74 9.16
CA ASP A 185 -2.16 -16.99 10.06
C ASP A 185 -2.51 -17.98 11.18
N SER A 186 -1.51 -18.33 12.00
CA SER A 186 -1.67 -19.28 13.12
C SER A 186 -2.64 -18.81 14.20
N ASN A 187 -2.96 -17.51 14.24
CA ASN A 187 -3.92 -16.90 15.16
C ASN A 187 -5.30 -16.69 14.51
N GLY A 188 -5.53 -17.21 13.30
CA GLY A 188 -6.79 -17.10 12.58
C GLY A 188 -7.02 -15.73 11.90
N LYS A 189 -6.01 -14.87 11.82
CA LYS A 189 -6.09 -13.52 11.24
C LYS A 189 -5.51 -13.47 9.82
N PRO A 190 -5.75 -12.39 9.06
CA PRO A 190 -5.01 -12.12 7.83
C PRO A 190 -3.48 -12.13 8.07
N PRO A 191 -2.68 -12.73 7.18
CA PRO A 191 -1.24 -12.96 7.40
C PRO A 191 -0.36 -11.72 7.16
N GLY A 192 -0.87 -10.69 6.48
CA GLY A 192 -0.13 -9.46 6.21
C GLY A 192 -0.22 -8.41 7.32
N LEU A 193 0.23 -7.18 7.03
CA LEU A 193 0.16 -6.06 7.96
C LEU A 193 -1.29 -5.72 8.35
N ILE A 194 -2.26 -5.94 7.44
CA ILE A 194 -3.70 -5.82 7.72
C ILE A 194 -4.17 -6.68 8.90
N GLY A 195 -3.47 -7.76 9.25
CA GLY A 195 -3.80 -8.57 10.43
C GLY A 195 -3.41 -7.94 11.77
N TRP A 196 -2.47 -6.97 11.76
CA TRP A 196 -1.85 -6.38 12.96
C TRP A 196 -2.11 -4.88 13.09
N MET A 197 -1.85 -4.09 12.04
CA MET A 197 -2.03 -2.64 12.02
C MET A 197 -2.87 -2.18 10.82
N PRO A 198 -4.14 -2.62 10.71
CA PRO A 198 -4.96 -2.39 9.51
C PRO A 198 -5.16 -0.91 9.15
N LYS A 199 -5.23 0.01 10.12
CA LYS A 199 -5.31 1.46 9.85
C LYS A 199 -4.07 2.05 9.17
N HIS A 200 -2.94 1.34 9.24
CA HIS A 200 -1.65 1.78 8.71
C HIS A 200 -1.17 0.89 7.55
N ALA A 201 -2.02 -0.02 7.06
CA ALA A 201 -1.69 -0.94 5.99
C ALA A 201 -2.30 -0.46 4.66
N VAL A 202 -1.44 -0.09 3.71
CA VAL A 202 -1.86 0.23 2.33
C VAL A 202 -1.70 -1.02 1.49
N THR A 203 -2.79 -1.71 1.22
CA THR A 203 -2.78 -2.95 0.44
C THR A 203 -2.81 -2.64 -1.05
N PHE A 204 -2.16 -3.47 -1.87
CA PHE A 204 -2.09 -3.26 -3.31
C PHE A 204 -1.90 -4.60 -4.04
N VAL A 205 -2.27 -4.64 -5.32
CA VAL A 205 -2.06 -5.83 -6.18
C VAL A 205 -0.74 -5.75 -6.91
N ASP A 206 -0.43 -4.60 -7.53
CA ASP A 206 0.86 -4.28 -8.14
C ASP A 206 1.10 -2.77 -8.07
N ASN A 207 2.34 -2.36 -8.27
CA ASN A 207 2.74 -0.98 -8.51
C ASN A 207 3.59 -0.90 -9.81
N HIS A 208 4.24 0.23 -10.03
CA HIS A 208 5.05 0.46 -11.23
C HIS A 208 6.37 -0.33 -11.28
N ASP A 209 6.84 -0.87 -10.16
CA ASP A 209 8.04 -1.72 -10.04
C ASP A 209 7.68 -3.20 -10.11
N THR A 210 6.70 -3.63 -9.30
CA THR A 210 6.28 -5.03 -9.22
C THR A 210 5.59 -5.46 -10.51
N GLY A 211 4.76 -4.57 -11.09
CA GLY A 211 4.03 -4.78 -12.34
C GLY A 211 4.55 -3.90 -13.46
N SER A 212 3.63 -3.33 -14.25
CA SER A 212 3.91 -2.48 -15.41
C SER A 212 4.94 -3.08 -16.37
N THR A 213 5.84 -2.25 -16.92
CA THR A 213 6.94 -2.68 -17.79
C THR A 213 8.16 -3.20 -17.04
N GLN A 214 8.30 -2.90 -15.73
CA GLN A 214 9.44 -3.37 -14.93
C GLN A 214 9.30 -4.84 -14.55
N ARG A 215 8.09 -5.25 -14.13
CA ARG A 215 7.71 -6.64 -13.80
C ARG A 215 8.71 -7.31 -12.86
N HIS A 216 9.20 -6.60 -11.84
CA HIS A 216 10.13 -7.18 -10.87
C HIS A 216 9.48 -8.26 -10.02
N TRP A 217 8.17 -8.14 -9.75
CA TRP A 217 7.43 -9.11 -8.94
C TRP A 217 5.92 -9.11 -9.27
N PRO A 218 5.56 -9.45 -10.53
CA PRO A 218 4.22 -9.22 -11.04
C PRO A 218 3.22 -10.19 -10.43
N TYR A 219 2.01 -9.69 -10.14
CA TYR A 219 0.89 -10.56 -9.81
C TYR A 219 0.52 -11.43 -11.03
N PRO A 220 0.02 -12.67 -10.87
CA PRO A 220 -0.43 -13.47 -12.01
C PRO A 220 -1.56 -12.76 -12.76
N ASP A 221 -1.34 -12.46 -14.04
CA ASP A 221 -2.24 -11.65 -14.86
C ASP A 221 -3.70 -12.18 -14.84
N ASP A 222 -3.90 -13.50 -14.85
CA ASP A 222 -5.23 -14.14 -14.83
C ASP A 222 -5.89 -14.18 -13.44
N LYS A 223 -5.19 -13.71 -12.40
CA LYS A 223 -5.65 -13.67 -11.00
C LYS A 223 -5.77 -12.26 -10.43
N VAL A 224 -5.43 -11.20 -11.18
CA VAL A 224 -5.46 -9.81 -10.70
C VAL A 224 -6.80 -9.43 -10.04
N LEU A 225 -7.93 -9.87 -10.62
CA LEU A 225 -9.26 -9.60 -10.04
C LEU A 225 -9.53 -10.35 -8.73
N VAL A 226 -8.90 -11.51 -8.51
CA VAL A 226 -8.93 -12.23 -7.22
C VAL A 226 -8.17 -11.42 -6.17
N GLY A 227 -7.02 -10.85 -6.56
CA GLY A 227 -6.25 -9.93 -5.73
C GLY A 227 -7.06 -8.69 -5.33
N TYR A 228 -7.76 -8.07 -6.29
CA TYR A 228 -8.65 -6.93 -6.02
C TYR A 228 -9.84 -7.31 -5.14
N ALA A 229 -10.46 -8.47 -5.36
CA ALA A 229 -11.54 -8.96 -4.52
C ALA A 229 -11.08 -9.09 -3.05
N TYR A 230 -9.84 -9.52 -2.81
CA TYR A 230 -9.26 -9.54 -1.46
C TYR A 230 -9.06 -8.12 -0.91
N ILE A 231 -8.21 -7.30 -1.52
CA ILE A 231 -7.77 -6.02 -0.92
C ILE A 231 -8.91 -5.01 -0.79
N ILE A 232 -9.92 -5.02 -1.67
CA ILE A 232 -11.05 -4.10 -1.62
C ILE A 232 -12.08 -4.52 -0.56
N THR A 233 -12.25 -5.82 -0.29
CA THR A 233 -13.24 -6.28 0.70
C THR A 233 -12.70 -6.31 2.13
N HIS A 234 -11.37 -6.36 2.29
CA HIS A 234 -10.68 -6.50 3.58
C HIS A 234 -10.39 -5.16 4.28
N PRO A 235 -10.00 -5.17 5.57
CA PRO A 235 -9.37 -4.01 6.21
C PRO A 235 -8.10 -3.57 5.49
N GLY A 236 -7.57 -2.42 5.89
CA GLY A 236 -6.54 -1.71 5.15
C GLY A 236 -7.09 -0.60 4.27
N ILE A 237 -6.17 0.05 3.58
CA ILE A 237 -6.41 1.13 2.61
C ILE A 237 -6.03 0.58 1.24
N PRO A 238 -7.00 0.11 0.43
CA PRO A 238 -6.69 -0.48 -0.87
C PRO A 238 -6.20 0.58 -1.87
N CYS A 239 -5.04 0.32 -2.47
CA CYS A 239 -4.46 1.08 -3.58
C CYS A 239 -4.70 0.32 -4.89
N LEU A 240 -5.30 1.02 -5.86
CA LEU A 240 -5.55 0.48 -7.20
C LEU A 240 -4.43 0.91 -8.14
N PHE A 241 -4.06 0.01 -9.05
CA PHE A 241 -2.98 0.25 -9.98
C PHE A 241 -3.52 0.78 -11.31
N TRP A 242 -2.89 1.81 -11.86
CA TRP A 242 -3.37 2.52 -13.04
C TRP A 242 -3.63 1.56 -14.20
N ASP A 243 -2.65 0.74 -14.58
CA ASP A 243 -2.75 -0.14 -15.75
C ASP A 243 -3.96 -1.08 -15.64
N HIS A 244 -4.19 -1.66 -14.46
CA HIS A 244 -5.31 -2.57 -14.22
C HIS A 244 -6.67 -1.86 -14.33
N VAL A 245 -6.76 -0.61 -13.89
CA VAL A 245 -8.00 0.16 -13.93
C VAL A 245 -8.23 0.77 -15.31
N MET A 246 -7.19 1.34 -15.93
CA MET A 246 -7.32 2.21 -17.08
C MET A 246 -6.96 1.52 -18.40
N ASP A 247 -5.99 0.63 -18.41
CA ASP A 247 -5.38 0.10 -19.65
C ASP A 247 -5.77 -1.35 -19.96
N TRP A 248 -6.22 -2.13 -18.95
CA TRP A 248 -6.62 -3.54 -19.11
C TRP A 248 -8.05 -3.75 -19.64
N GLY A 249 -8.69 -2.68 -20.11
CA GLY A 249 -9.99 -2.71 -20.78
C GLY A 249 -11.20 -2.53 -19.86
N GLU A 250 -12.32 -2.13 -20.47
CA GLU A 250 -13.52 -1.68 -19.74
C GLU A 250 -14.17 -2.80 -18.91
N ASP A 251 -14.14 -4.05 -19.38
CA ASP A 251 -14.69 -5.18 -18.61
C ASP A 251 -13.89 -5.46 -17.34
N HIS A 252 -12.57 -5.28 -17.37
CA HIS A 252 -11.72 -5.41 -16.18
C HIS A 252 -12.00 -4.26 -15.20
N ARG A 253 -12.04 -3.03 -15.71
CA ARG A 253 -12.40 -1.82 -14.95
C ARG A 253 -13.76 -1.95 -14.26
N ARG A 254 -14.79 -2.41 -14.99
CA ARG A 254 -16.15 -2.58 -14.44
C ARG A 254 -16.16 -3.52 -13.23
N LYS A 255 -15.42 -4.63 -13.29
CA LYS A 255 -15.32 -5.58 -12.17
C LYS A 255 -14.65 -4.97 -10.93
N ILE A 256 -13.62 -4.13 -11.11
CA ILE A 256 -13.02 -3.38 -9.99
C ILE A 256 -14.02 -2.36 -9.43
N VAL A 257 -14.77 -1.66 -10.30
CA VAL A 257 -15.82 -0.71 -9.88
C VAL A 257 -16.92 -1.40 -9.09
N ASP A 258 -17.36 -2.59 -9.47
CA ASP A 258 -18.38 -3.35 -8.73
C ASP A 258 -17.88 -3.76 -7.33
N LEU A 259 -16.60 -4.14 -7.20
CA LEU A 259 -15.96 -4.39 -5.89
C LEU A 259 -15.89 -3.11 -5.03
N LEU A 260 -15.56 -1.95 -5.63
CA LEU A 260 -15.52 -0.67 -4.92
C LEU A 260 -16.91 -0.27 -4.41
N LYS A 261 -17.95 -0.43 -5.24
CA LYS A 261 -19.34 -0.19 -4.83
C LYS A 261 -19.73 -1.08 -3.65
N ALA A 262 -19.38 -2.38 -3.71
CA ALA A 262 -19.63 -3.30 -2.61
C ALA A 262 -18.98 -2.83 -1.30
N ARG A 263 -17.71 -2.37 -1.34
CA ARG A 263 -17.03 -1.81 -0.17
C ARG A 263 -17.74 -0.55 0.36
N GLN A 264 -18.13 0.35 -0.53
CA GLN A 264 -18.77 1.61 -0.19
C GLN A 264 -20.16 1.38 0.43
N GLU A 265 -20.99 0.53 -0.18
CA GLU A 265 -22.32 0.17 0.31
C GLU A 265 -22.27 -0.52 1.67
N ALA A 266 -21.31 -1.43 1.88
CA ALA A 266 -21.10 -2.07 3.17
C ALA A 266 -20.50 -1.11 4.22
N GLY A 267 -19.92 0.02 3.81
CA GLY A 267 -19.28 0.98 4.72
C GLY A 267 -18.18 0.33 5.56
N ILE A 268 -17.32 -0.46 4.93
CA ILE A 268 -16.21 -1.17 5.61
C ILE A 268 -15.11 -0.16 5.98
N PRO A 269 -14.85 0.08 7.28
CA PRO A 269 -13.73 0.91 7.70
C PRO A 269 -12.40 0.18 7.49
N SER A 270 -11.30 0.94 7.51
CA SER A 270 -9.95 0.38 7.34
C SER A 270 -9.56 -0.58 8.45
N ASP A 271 -10.22 -0.61 9.61
CA ASP A 271 -9.98 -1.51 10.74
C ASP A 271 -11.09 -2.54 10.96
N ALA A 272 -11.91 -2.81 9.94
CA ALA A 272 -12.97 -3.79 10.05
C ALA A 272 -12.42 -5.17 10.45
N PRO A 273 -13.04 -5.87 11.42
CA PRO A 273 -12.62 -7.21 11.79
C PRO A 273 -12.89 -8.19 10.64
N VAL A 274 -12.03 -9.21 10.53
CA VAL A 274 -12.16 -10.29 9.54
C VAL A 274 -12.37 -11.59 10.28
N ASN A 275 -13.41 -12.32 9.91
CA ASN A 275 -13.68 -13.68 10.35
C ASN A 275 -13.40 -14.64 9.18
N ILE A 276 -12.30 -15.39 9.25
CA ILE A 276 -11.91 -16.33 8.20
C ILE A 276 -12.57 -17.68 8.45
N LEU A 277 -13.56 -18.02 7.63
CA LEU A 277 -14.34 -19.25 7.72
C LEU A 277 -13.58 -20.44 7.10
N PHE A 278 -12.97 -20.24 5.93
CA PHE A 278 -12.17 -21.25 5.25
C PHE A 278 -10.88 -20.65 4.69
N ALA A 279 -9.79 -21.41 4.83
CA ALA A 279 -8.50 -21.13 4.21
C ALA A 279 -7.86 -22.49 3.89
N GLU A 280 -8.13 -22.99 2.69
CA GLU A 280 -7.74 -24.32 2.21
C GLU A 280 -6.96 -24.19 0.89
N HIS A 281 -6.59 -25.29 0.22
CA HIS A 281 -5.84 -25.18 -1.05
C HIS A 281 -6.59 -24.36 -2.10
N ASP A 282 -7.88 -24.61 -2.30
CA ASP A 282 -8.66 -24.14 -3.44
C ASP A 282 -9.82 -23.19 -3.06
N LEU A 283 -9.91 -22.81 -1.78
CA LEU A 283 -10.93 -21.91 -1.24
C LEU A 283 -10.36 -21.05 -0.11
N TYR A 284 -10.60 -19.75 -0.23
CA TYR A 284 -10.64 -18.82 0.89
C TYR A 284 -12.05 -18.28 1.03
N LEU A 285 -12.58 -18.23 2.26
CA LEU A 285 -13.87 -17.62 2.56
C LEU A 285 -13.77 -16.81 3.84
N ALA A 286 -14.13 -15.53 3.77
CA ALA A 286 -14.13 -14.64 4.92
C ALA A 286 -15.36 -13.73 4.96
N GLU A 287 -15.69 -13.32 6.17
CA GLU A 287 -16.69 -12.31 6.47
C GLU A 287 -16.01 -11.09 7.11
N VAL A 288 -16.38 -9.89 6.68
CA VAL A 288 -15.75 -8.64 7.08
C VAL A 288 -16.77 -7.69 7.70
N GLY A 289 -16.42 -7.12 8.85
CA GLY A 289 -17.28 -6.25 9.65
C GLY A 289 -17.93 -6.95 10.86
N MET A 290 -18.41 -6.16 11.81
CA MET A 290 -19.18 -6.64 12.96
C MET A 290 -20.42 -5.76 13.18
N PRO A 291 -21.65 -6.26 12.94
CA PRO A 291 -21.96 -7.57 12.34
C PRO A 291 -21.37 -7.71 10.91
N PRO A 292 -21.24 -8.93 10.35
CA PRO A 292 -20.71 -9.14 9.01
C PRO A 292 -21.44 -8.29 7.95
N LYS A 293 -20.70 -7.50 7.18
CA LYS A 293 -21.28 -6.64 6.13
C LYS A 293 -20.82 -7.01 4.72
N LEU A 294 -19.64 -7.62 4.61
CA LEU A 294 -19.16 -8.26 3.38
C LEU A 294 -18.86 -9.72 3.64
N ARG A 295 -19.04 -10.52 2.60
CA ARG A 295 -18.55 -11.89 2.50
C ARG A 295 -17.80 -12.02 1.19
N VAL A 296 -16.66 -12.70 1.20
CA VAL A 296 -15.81 -12.87 0.02
C VAL A 296 -15.31 -14.31 -0.05
N ALA A 297 -15.51 -14.93 -1.21
CA ALA A 297 -14.99 -16.23 -1.56
C ALA A 297 -13.96 -16.09 -2.67
N LEU A 298 -12.79 -16.71 -2.52
CA LEU A 298 -11.72 -16.75 -3.52
C LEU A 298 -11.31 -18.19 -3.79
N GLY A 299 -10.83 -18.46 -5.00
CA GLY A 299 -10.30 -19.77 -5.39
C GLY A 299 -11.25 -20.59 -6.26
N PRO A 300 -10.71 -21.59 -6.98
CA PRO A 300 -11.42 -22.27 -8.05
C PRO A 300 -12.57 -23.17 -7.57
N ARG A 301 -12.57 -23.59 -6.30
CA ARG A 301 -13.69 -24.36 -5.75
C ARG A 301 -14.96 -23.53 -5.62
N GLY A 302 -14.83 -22.23 -5.36
CA GLY A 302 -15.94 -21.36 -4.99
C GLY A 302 -16.55 -21.71 -3.63
N ALA A 303 -17.42 -20.83 -3.13
CA ALA A 303 -18.18 -21.10 -1.91
C ALA A 303 -19.59 -21.61 -2.26
N ALA A 304 -20.14 -22.43 -1.36
CA ALA A 304 -21.56 -22.75 -1.36
C ALA A 304 -22.40 -21.46 -1.20
N ASP A 305 -23.66 -21.54 -1.62
CA ASP A 305 -24.56 -20.40 -1.53
C ASP A 305 -24.73 -19.93 -0.09
N PRO A 306 -24.68 -18.61 0.15
CA PRO A 306 -24.87 -18.07 1.48
C PRO A 306 -26.34 -18.11 1.89
N ASP A 307 -26.62 -17.73 3.14
CA ASP A 307 -27.99 -17.42 3.55
C ASP A 307 -28.51 -16.21 2.76
N TRP A 308 -29.34 -16.46 1.75
CA TRP A 308 -29.92 -15.44 0.89
C TRP A 308 -30.89 -14.49 1.61
N SER A 309 -31.32 -14.81 2.84
CA SER A 309 -32.09 -13.87 3.65
C SER A 309 -31.21 -12.74 4.21
N TYR A 310 -29.91 -13.00 4.39
CA TYR A 310 -28.95 -12.03 4.91
C TYR A 310 -28.04 -11.44 3.82
N TRP A 311 -27.67 -12.25 2.82
CA TRP A 311 -26.67 -11.87 1.81
C TRP A 311 -27.29 -11.58 0.45
N SER A 312 -26.66 -10.66 -0.28
CA SER A 312 -26.92 -10.44 -1.71
C SER A 312 -25.60 -10.40 -2.47
N GLU A 313 -25.50 -11.15 -3.57
CA GLU A 313 -24.29 -11.13 -4.41
C GLU A 313 -24.20 -9.77 -5.12
N CYS A 314 -23.03 -9.14 -5.09
CA CYS A 314 -22.80 -7.81 -5.66
C CYS A 314 -21.64 -7.77 -6.67
N ALA A 315 -20.70 -8.70 -6.62
CA ALA A 315 -19.62 -8.82 -7.59
C ALA A 315 -19.14 -10.26 -7.72
N SER A 316 -18.87 -10.71 -8.94
CA SER A 316 -18.30 -12.04 -9.19
C SER A 316 -17.48 -12.07 -10.48
N GLY A 317 -16.60 -13.06 -10.56
CA GLY A 317 -15.76 -13.30 -11.72
C GLY A 317 -15.05 -14.64 -11.61
N ARG A 318 -14.02 -14.84 -12.44
CA ARG A 318 -13.22 -16.06 -12.38
C ARG A 318 -12.56 -16.16 -11.01
N ASP A 319 -12.87 -17.23 -10.29
CA ASP A 319 -12.31 -17.57 -8.98
C ASP A 319 -12.56 -16.55 -7.86
N TYR A 320 -13.60 -15.70 -7.97
CA TYR A 320 -14.08 -14.89 -6.84
C TYR A 320 -15.60 -14.62 -6.87
N ARG A 321 -16.20 -14.52 -5.68
CA ARG A 321 -17.58 -14.04 -5.44
C ARG A 321 -17.61 -13.16 -4.20
N VAL A 322 -18.39 -12.09 -4.24
CA VAL A 322 -18.56 -11.12 -3.14
C VAL A 322 -20.03 -10.86 -2.90
N TRP A 323 -20.41 -10.83 -1.62
CA TRP A 323 -21.75 -10.51 -1.17
C TRP A 323 -21.72 -9.36 -0.17
N VAL A 324 -22.77 -8.54 -0.20
CA VAL A 324 -23.07 -7.50 0.79
C VAL A 324 -24.25 -7.93 1.66
N GLN A 325 -24.28 -7.44 2.90
CA GLN A 325 -25.45 -7.59 3.77
C GLN A 325 -26.67 -6.91 3.12
N ARG A 326 -27.81 -7.59 3.10
CA ARG A 326 -29.08 -7.01 2.67
C ARG A 326 -29.52 -5.91 3.64
N PRO A 327 -30.09 -4.81 3.13
CA PRO A 327 -30.77 -3.86 3.98
C PRO A 327 -31.85 -4.57 4.81
N PRO A 328 -32.08 -4.19 6.07
CA PRO A 328 -33.20 -4.70 6.83
C PRO A 328 -34.49 -4.45 6.04
N VAL A 329 -35.35 -5.46 5.94
CA VAL A 329 -36.68 -5.30 5.36
C VAL A 329 -37.43 -4.32 6.27
N GLU A 330 -37.71 -3.11 5.77
CA GLU A 330 -38.63 -2.20 6.46
C GLU A 330 -39.99 -2.87 6.54
N VAL A 331 -40.33 -3.40 7.72
CA VAL A 331 -41.70 -3.77 8.03
C VAL A 331 -42.46 -2.46 8.15
N LYS A 332 -43.14 -2.06 7.08
CA LYS A 332 -44.17 -1.02 7.19
C LYS A 332 -45.21 -1.53 8.18
N SER A 333 -45.23 -0.94 9.38
CA SER A 333 -46.32 -1.16 10.33
C SER A 333 -47.65 -0.83 9.63
N PRO A 334 -48.69 -1.66 9.83
CA PRO A 334 -49.96 -1.54 9.12
C PRO A 334 -50.67 -0.21 9.33
#